data_AF-A0A9Q3WJB5-F1
#
_entry.id   AF-A0A9Q3WJB5-F1
#
_cell.length_a   1.000
_cell.length_b   1.000
_cell.length_c   1.000
_cell.angle_alpha   90.00
_cell.angle_beta   90.00
_cell.angle_gamma   90.00
#
_symmetry.space_group_name_H-M   'P 1'
#
loop_
_entity.id
_entity.type
_entity.pdbx_description
1 polymer ?
#
loop_
_entity_poly.entity_id
_entity_poly.type
_entity_poly.pdbx_seq_one_letter_code
_entity_poly.pdbx_strand_id
1 'polypeptide(L)'
;MDDVKGGLATTMAAMCALLLGSPFNALTAPYVIALAEQSYSGEVVQLIGVLWQIAAYPFVFFAARASITASLTAAGVYIAYRLL
;
A
#
# COMPACT_ATOMS: atom_id res chain seq x y z
N MET A 1 26.30 -4.22 -1.46
CA MET A 1 25.86 -2.83 -1.65
C MET A 1 24.37 -2.74 -2.04
N ASP A 2 23.67 -3.89 -2.14
CA ASP A 2 22.29 -4.00 -2.61
C ASP A 2 21.20 -3.80 -1.53
N ASP A 3 21.57 -3.70 -0.26
CA ASP A 3 20.60 -3.70 0.85
C ASP A 3 20.04 -2.30 1.18
N VAL A 4 20.71 -1.23 0.75
CA VAL A 4 20.33 0.15 1.11
C VAL A 4 19.02 0.56 0.44
N LYS A 5 18.82 0.19 -0.84
CA LYS A 5 17.57 0.49 -1.57
C LYS A 5 16.40 -0.30 -0.99
N GLY A 6 16.63 -1.57 -0.65
CA GLY A 6 15.65 -2.43 0.00
C GLY A 6 15.26 -1.90 1.38
N GLY A 7 16.25 -1.55 2.20
CA GLY A 7 16.06 -0.97 3.53
C GLY A 7 15.28 0.35 3.48
N LEU A 8 15.75 1.31 2.68
CA LEU A 8 15.10 2.63 2.55
C LEU A 8 13.66 2.51 2.04
N ALA A 9 13.43 1.72 0.97
CA ALA A 9 12.09 1.54 0.42
C ALA A 9 11.14 0.89 1.42
N THR A 10 11.63 -0.05 2.22
CA THR A 10 10.84 -0.73 3.25
C THR A 10 10.50 0.21 4.41
N THR A 11 11.46 1.01 4.89
CA THR A 11 11.23 1.99 5.96
C THR A 11 10.25 3.07 5.52
N MET A 12 10.45 3.67 4.34
CA MET A 12 9.53 4.69 3.82
C MET A 12 8.14 4.12 3.54
N ALA A 13 8.04 2.89 3.03
CA ALA A 13 6.76 2.22 2.85
C ALA A 13 6.03 2.00 4.18
N ALA A 14 6.74 1.66 5.26
CA ALA A 14 6.16 1.54 6.59
C ALA A 14 5.58 2.89 7.06
N MET A 15 6.30 4.00 6.84
CA MET A 15 5.79 5.35 7.14
C MET A 15 4.54 5.68 6.34
N CYS A 16 4.53 5.38 5.03
CA CYS A 16 3.35 5.57 4.18
C CYS A 16 2.17 4.73 4.67
N ALA A 17 2.39 3.48 5.05
CA ALA A 17 1.33 2.61 5.57
C ALA A 17 0.71 3.16 6.86
N LEU A 18 1.52 3.69 7.78
CA LEU A 18 1.03 4.31 9.01
C LEU A 18 0.21 5.57 8.74
N LEU A 19 0.67 6.42 7.81
CA LEU A 19 0.01 7.69 7.51
C LEU A 19 -1.24 7.50 6.65
N LEU A 20 -1.20 6.57 5.70
CA LEU A 20 -2.21 6.44 4.65
C LEU A 20 -3.12 5.21 4.80
N GLY A 21 -2.82 4.26 5.70
CA GLY A 21 -3.66 3.08 5.92
C GLY A 21 -5.07 3.43 6.38
N SER A 22 -5.20 4.33 7.35
CA SER A 22 -6.50 4.82 7.83
C SER A 22 -7.31 5.57 6.75
N PRO A 23 -6.78 6.60 6.06
CA PRO A 23 -7.54 7.27 5.01
C PRO A 23 -7.83 6.37 3.81
N PHE A 24 -6.93 5.43 3.46
CA PHE A 24 -7.20 4.42 2.44
C PHE A 24 -8.41 3.56 2.82
N ASN A 25 -8.46 3.06 4.06
CA ASN A 25 -9.62 2.32 4.56
C ASN A 25 -10.89 3.19 4.52
N ALA A 26 -10.83 4.44 4.99
CA ALA A 26 -12.00 5.32 5.03
C ALA A 26 -12.61 5.57 3.64
N LEU A 27 -11.79 5.65 2.59
CA LEU A 27 -12.23 5.87 1.22
C LEU A 27 -12.71 4.59 0.53
N THR A 28 -12.16 3.43 0.88
CA THR A 28 -12.42 2.17 0.16
C THR A 28 -13.38 1.22 0.87
N ALA A 29 -13.49 1.29 2.20
CA ALA A 29 -14.36 0.43 2.99
C ALA A 29 -15.84 0.49 2.57
N PRO A 30 -16.45 1.65 2.27
CA PRO A 30 -17.84 1.70 1.83
C PRO A 30 -18.09 0.88 0.56
N TYR A 31 -17.14 0.91 -0.39
CA TYR A 31 -17.23 0.13 -1.62
C TYR A 31 -17.12 -1.37 -1.35
N VAL A 32 -16.17 -1.78 -0.51
CA VAL A 32 -16.00 -3.20 -0.15
C VAL A 32 -17.21 -3.76 0.58
N ILE A 33 -17.79 -2.98 1.50
CA ILE A 33 -19.02 -3.35 2.22
C ILE A 33 -20.18 -3.46 1.25
N ALA A 34 -20.39 -2.45 0.39
CA ALA A 34 -21.47 -2.48 -0.60
C ALA A 34 -21.36 -3.65 -1.58
N LEU A 35 -20.14 -4.10 -1.91
CA LEU A 35 -19.91 -5.29 -2.71
C LEU A 35 -20.25 -6.57 -1.93
N ALA A 36 -19.89 -6.63 -0.65
CA ALA A 36 -20.15 -7.79 0.20
C ALA A 36 -21.65 -7.99 0.47
N GLU A 37 -22.42 -6.90 0.63
CA GLU A 37 -23.87 -6.94 0.83
C GLU A 37 -24.64 -7.62 -0.31
N GLN A 38 -24.06 -7.69 -1.51
CA GLN A 38 -24.67 -8.36 -2.66
C GLN A 38 -24.63 -9.88 -2.57
N SER A 39 -23.78 -10.46 -1.73
CA SER A 39 -23.48 -11.90 -1.75
C SER A 39 -23.46 -12.56 -0.38
N TYR A 40 -23.38 -11.80 0.71
CA TYR A 40 -23.18 -12.33 2.06
C TYR A 40 -24.22 -11.83 3.06
N SER A 41 -24.43 -12.61 4.13
CA SER A 41 -25.27 -12.22 5.26
C SER A 41 -24.61 -11.11 6.09
N GLY A 42 -25.41 -10.36 6.85
CA GLY A 42 -24.93 -9.18 7.59
C GLY A 42 -23.76 -9.44 8.54
N GLU A 43 -23.71 -10.59 9.21
CA GLU A 43 -22.58 -10.98 10.08
C GLU A 43 -21.27 -11.14 9.29
N VAL A 44 -21.35 -11.76 8.11
CA VAL A 44 -20.19 -11.95 7.23
C VAL A 44 -19.72 -10.63 6.63
N VAL A 45 -20.66 -9.73 6.29
CA VAL A 45 -20.34 -8.37 5.80
C VAL A 45 -19.57 -7.59 6.87
N GLN A 46 -20.00 -7.65 8.14
CA GLN A 46 -19.29 -6.99 9.24
C GLN A 46 -17.87 -7.55 9.42
N LEU A 47 -17.72 -8.88 9.36
CA LEU A 47 -16.41 -9.52 9.41
C LEU A 47 -15.51 -9.05 8.25
N ILE A 48 -16.05 -8.98 7.03
CA ILE A 48 -15.32 -8.46 5.86
C ILE A 48 -14.89 -7.01 6.08
N GLY A 49 -15.73 -6.17 6.66
CA GLY A 49 -15.39 -4.78 6.99
C GLY A 49 -14.20 -4.68 7.97
N VAL A 50 -14.18 -5.50 9.01
CA VAL A 50 -13.06 -5.57 9.97
C VAL A 50 -11.79 -6.09 9.30
N LEU A 51 -11.90 -7.15 8.50
CA LEU A 51 -10.77 -7.70 7.76
C LEU A 51 -10.18 -6.68 6.78
N TRP A 52 -11.03 -5.90 6.11
CA TRP A 52 -10.60 -4.83 5.21
C TRP A 52 -9.83 -3.73 5.95
N GLN A 53 -10.29 -3.35 7.15
CA GLN A 53 -9.59 -2.37 7.97
C GLN A 53 -8.17 -2.81 8.34
N ILE A 54 -7.98 -4.11 8.62
CA ILE A 54 -6.65 -4.68 8.89
C ILE A 54 -5.83 -4.75 7.59
N ALA A 55 -6.43 -5.16 6.48
CA ALA A 55 -5.77 -5.34 5.20
C ALA A 55 -5.38 -4.01 4.51
N ALA A 56 -6.03 -2.91 4.85
CA ALA A 56 -5.72 -1.58 4.32
C ALA A 56 -4.24 -1.19 4.52
N TYR A 57 -3.68 -1.47 5.70
CA TYR A 57 -2.28 -1.16 6.01
C TYR A 57 -1.27 -1.92 5.15
N PRO A 58 -1.32 -3.26 5.03
CA PRO A 58 -0.40 -3.99 4.16
C PRO A 58 -0.58 -3.64 2.67
N PHE A 59 -1.79 -3.33 2.20
CA PHE A 59 -1.96 -2.88 0.81
C PHE A 59 -1.21 -1.58 0.52
N VAL A 60 -1.36 -0.58 1.38
CA VAL A 60 -0.63 0.69 1.27
C VAL A 60 0.87 0.45 1.38
N PHE A 61 1.32 -0.41 2.29
CA PHE A 61 2.73 -0.75 2.45
C PHE A 61 3.34 -1.31 1.15
N PHE A 62 2.74 -2.35 0.57
CA PHE A 62 3.29 -2.99 -0.62
C PHE A 62 3.23 -2.07 -1.85
N ALA A 63 2.15 -1.31 -2.00
CA ALA A 63 2.03 -0.30 -3.05
C ALA A 63 3.15 0.76 -2.91
N ALA A 64 3.31 1.34 -1.72
CA ALA A 64 4.35 2.35 -1.47
C ALA A 64 5.76 1.78 -1.69
N ARG A 65 6.05 0.58 -1.21
CA ARG A 65 7.36 -0.07 -1.38
C ARG A 65 7.70 -0.26 -2.86
N ALA A 66 6.74 -0.74 -3.66
CA ALA A 66 6.93 -0.91 -5.10
C ALA A 66 7.17 0.43 -5.79
N SER A 67 6.36 1.45 -5.50
CA SER A 67 6.50 2.80 -6.09
C SER A 67 7.83 3.46 -5.77
N ILE A 68 8.29 3.36 -4.52
CA ILE A 68 9.58 3.93 -4.08
C ILE A 68 10.74 3.20 -4.74
N THR A 69 10.69 1.86 -4.77
CA THR A 69 11.72 1.05 -5.44
C THR A 69 11.82 1.39 -6.93
N ALA A 70 10.67 1.52 -7.61
CA ALA A 70 10.63 1.92 -9.02
C ALA A 70 11.21 3.34 -9.22
N SER A 71 10.86 4.28 -8.35
CA SER A 71 11.35 5.67 -8.41
C SER A 71 12.87 5.75 -8.23
N LEU A 72 13.43 5.00 -7.28
CA LEU A 72 14.87 4.92 -7.05
C LEU A 72 15.62 4.32 -8.25
N THR A 73 15.02 3.33 -8.90
CA THR A 73 15.58 2.73 -10.13
C THR A 73 15.56 3.73 -11.28
N ALA A 74 14.43 4.39 -11.53
CA ALA A 74 14.30 5.40 -12.58
C ALA A 74 15.25 6.58 -12.37
N ALA A 75 15.37 7.09 -11.14
CA ALA A 75 16.31 8.15 -10.80
C ALA A 75 17.78 7.72 -11.04
N GLY A 76 18.12 6.47 -10.66
CA GLY A 76 19.44 5.91 -10.93
C GLY A 76 19.76 5.85 -12.43
N VAL A 77 18.81 5.39 -13.25
CA VAL A 77 18.96 5.34 -14.72
C VAL A 77 19.15 6.74 -15.30
N TYR A 78 18.34 7.72 -14.86
CA TYR A 78 18.43 9.09 -15.33
C TYR A 78 19.80 9.74 -15.02
N ILE A 79 20.31 9.54 -13.81
CA ILE A 79 21.64 10.05 -13.42
C ILE A 79 22.74 9.39 -14.26
N ALA A 80 22.68 8.08 -14.45
CA ALA A 80 23.65 7.35 -15.27
C ALA A 80 23.67 7.86 -16.72
N TYR A 81 22.49 8.12 -17.31
CA TYR A 81 22.39 8.67 -18.67
C TYR A 81 22.93 10.09 -18.79
N ARG A 82 22.89 10.89 -17.72
CA ARG A 82 23.35 12.28 -17.74
C ARG A 82 24.86 12.44 -17.50
N LEU A 83 25.49 11.43 -16.89
CA LEU A 83 26.91 11.46 -16.53
C LEU A 83 27.80 10.68 -17.51
N LEU A 84 27.21 9.94 -18.45
CA LEU A 84 27.85 9.29 -19.61
C LEU A 84 27.68 10.16 -20.85
#